data_AF-A0A2D6PRC8-F1
#
_entry.id   AF-A0A2D6PRC8-F1
#
_cell.length_a   1.000
_cell.length_b   1.000
_cell.length_c   1.000
_cell.angle_alpha   90.00
_cell.angle_beta   90.00
_cell.angle_gamma   90.00
#
_symmetry.space_group_name_H-M   'P 1'
#
loop_
_entity.id
_entity.type
_entity.pdbx_description
1 polymer ?
#
loop_
_entity_poly.entity_id
_entity_poly.type
_entity_poly.pdbx_seq_one_letter_code
_entity_poly.pdbx_strand_id
1 'polypeptide(L)'
;MRYLIALCVVATCLPAQTGEGLAEETHSAAGILVLERLKTKDRGGWDLLRRCPRSAVLLIDGDHDHSDQVLRGLRIPFRRCVPRSLARTSLSGVRLVILDCPGRVTPSDGRRLRRFVERGGTLLSTDWAVEAVARAFPGMVSWTGRCTTDDVVRVTPTDRRHPLLAGVFPSGRAATWWLENRSYVFTSTRMCTPLIGSREMRARYGSGEIAATLRVGRGRVVHVVSHLYLQRAITTHRWERRSAAAEARALDLPRGSNGYAELARKGVLKRVRAGHLHAAISVRQFLLNVFLEALRRPVAPRPPRPPVHPAPRPVPTSSTFEPLVRAVGLRRRPGGEVQVRLNRGLRIRVIKVHDGWASVVTPAGQSGWVEVGVLGRR
;
A
#
# COMPACT_ATOMS: atom_id res chain seq x y z
N MET A 1 -41.18 -43.53 -48.23
CA MET A 1 -41.07 -42.95 -46.87
C MET A 1 -40.00 -43.70 -46.07
N ARG A 2 -38.77 -43.18 -46.03
CA ARG A 2 -37.72 -43.56 -45.06
C ARG A 2 -36.91 -42.30 -44.77
N TYR A 3 -37.06 -41.73 -43.58
CA TYR A 3 -36.23 -40.62 -43.10
C TYR A 3 -35.10 -41.19 -42.25
N LEU A 4 -33.85 -41.04 -42.73
CA LEU A 4 -32.65 -41.16 -41.91
C LEU A 4 -32.48 -39.85 -41.13
N ILE A 5 -32.48 -39.92 -39.80
CA ILE A 5 -32.04 -38.81 -38.94
C ILE A 5 -30.55 -39.03 -38.66
N ALA A 6 -29.71 -38.20 -39.30
CA ALA A 6 -28.29 -38.11 -38.99
C ALA A 6 -28.10 -37.32 -37.69
N LEU A 7 -27.67 -37.99 -36.61
CA LEU A 7 -27.17 -37.32 -35.42
C LEU A 7 -25.77 -36.77 -35.69
N CYS A 8 -25.68 -35.48 -36.03
CA CYS A 8 -24.43 -34.73 -35.94
C CYS A 8 -24.08 -34.49 -34.47
N VAL A 9 -23.18 -35.30 -33.91
CA VAL A 9 -22.49 -34.98 -32.66
C VAL A 9 -21.51 -33.85 -32.96
N VAL A 10 -21.91 -32.61 -32.68
CA VAL A 10 -21.00 -31.46 -32.66
C VAL A 10 -20.12 -31.63 -31.42
N ALA A 11 -18.95 -32.25 -31.61
CA ALA A 11 -17.87 -32.19 -30.64
C ALA A 11 -17.37 -30.74 -30.57
N THR A 12 -17.90 -29.96 -29.62
CA THR A 12 -17.31 -28.66 -29.28
C THR A 12 -15.94 -28.92 -28.64
N CYS A 13 -14.88 -28.88 -29.46
CA CYS A 13 -13.52 -28.69 -28.99
C CYS A 13 -13.46 -27.36 -28.24
N LEU A 14 -13.53 -27.42 -26.91
CA LEU A 14 -13.14 -26.30 -26.06
C LEU A 14 -11.66 -26.02 -26.36
N PRO A 15 -11.29 -24.79 -26.78
CA PRO A 15 -9.90 -24.47 -27.02
C PRO A 15 -9.12 -24.71 -25.74
N ALA A 16 -7.97 -25.40 -25.85
CA ALA A 16 -7.01 -25.52 -24.78
C ALA A 16 -6.62 -24.10 -24.34
N GLN A 17 -7.13 -23.65 -23.20
CA GLN A 17 -6.77 -22.36 -22.64
C GLN A 17 -5.28 -22.40 -22.33
N THR A 18 -4.56 -21.36 -22.76
CA THR A 18 -3.16 -21.13 -22.41
C THR A 18 -2.99 -21.16 -20.89
N GLY A 19 -1.78 -21.46 -20.40
CA GLY A 19 -1.52 -21.52 -18.95
C GLY A 19 -1.91 -20.23 -18.20
N GLU A 20 -1.91 -19.09 -18.88
CA GLU A 20 -2.33 -17.78 -18.35
C GLU A 20 -3.85 -17.71 -18.12
N GLY A 21 -4.67 -18.18 -19.06
CA GLY A 21 -6.13 -18.13 -18.91
C GLY A 21 -6.64 -18.94 -17.71
N LEU A 22 -6.04 -20.10 -17.45
CA LEU A 22 -6.36 -20.90 -16.27
C LEU A 22 -5.89 -20.24 -14.96
N ALA A 23 -4.77 -19.52 -15.00
CA ALA A 23 -4.30 -18.76 -13.84
C ALA A 23 -5.29 -17.63 -13.51
N GLU A 24 -5.67 -16.81 -14.48
CA GLU A 24 -6.66 -15.75 -14.29
C GLU A 24 -8.00 -16.29 -13.76
N GLU A 25 -8.48 -17.40 -14.31
CA GLU A 25 -9.71 -18.05 -13.84
C GLU A 25 -9.59 -18.53 -12.38
N THR A 26 -8.47 -19.15 -12.02
CA THR A 26 -8.17 -19.56 -10.63
C THR A 26 -8.19 -18.37 -9.68
N HIS A 27 -7.60 -17.27 -10.15
CA HIS A 27 -7.48 -16.03 -9.41
C HIS A 27 -8.86 -15.38 -9.20
N SER A 28 -9.66 -15.26 -10.25
CA SER A 28 -11.05 -14.80 -10.15
C SER A 28 -11.88 -15.65 -9.18
N ALA A 29 -11.76 -16.98 -9.26
CA ALA A 29 -12.44 -17.91 -8.36
C ALA A 29 -12.05 -17.71 -6.89
N ALA A 30 -10.76 -17.53 -6.60
CA ALA A 30 -10.30 -17.24 -5.25
C ALA A 30 -10.89 -15.92 -4.70
N GLY A 31 -10.99 -14.87 -5.53
CA GLY A 31 -11.59 -13.59 -5.14
C GLY A 31 -13.06 -13.73 -4.75
N ILE A 32 -13.84 -14.46 -5.56
CA ILE A 32 -15.24 -14.78 -5.27
C ILE A 32 -15.38 -15.49 -3.93
N LEU A 33 -14.61 -16.56 -3.71
CA LEU A 33 -14.70 -17.38 -2.49
C LEU A 33 -14.23 -16.62 -1.24
N VAL A 34 -13.19 -15.78 -1.35
CA VAL A 34 -12.71 -14.93 -0.25
C VAL A 34 -13.78 -13.90 0.15
N LEU A 35 -14.42 -13.25 -0.83
CA LEU A 35 -15.50 -12.30 -0.56
C LEU A 35 -16.75 -12.95 0.01
N GLU A 36 -17.08 -14.15 -0.46
CA GLU A 36 -18.18 -14.92 0.08
C GLU A 36 -17.92 -15.35 1.53
N ARG A 37 -16.68 -15.74 1.85
CA ARG A 37 -16.25 -15.99 3.23
C ARG A 37 -16.35 -14.74 4.09
N LEU A 38 -15.90 -13.58 3.60
CA LEU A 38 -16.04 -12.31 4.31
C LEU A 38 -17.51 -12.01 4.63
N LYS A 39 -18.38 -12.07 3.62
CA LYS A 39 -19.82 -11.81 3.76
C LYS A 39 -20.49 -12.71 4.81
N THR A 40 -20.06 -13.97 4.89
CA THR A 40 -20.69 -14.99 5.73
C THR A 40 -20.11 -15.06 7.14
N LYS A 41 -18.78 -14.92 7.29
CA LYS A 41 -18.09 -15.12 8.58
C LYS A 41 -17.68 -13.82 9.28
N ASP A 42 -17.70 -12.68 8.59
CA ASP A 42 -17.30 -11.38 9.14
C ASP A 42 -18.16 -10.25 8.54
N ARG A 43 -19.40 -10.17 9.03
CA ARG A 43 -20.38 -9.16 8.58
C ARG A 43 -19.89 -7.73 8.78
N GLY A 44 -19.14 -7.46 9.85
CA GLY A 44 -18.55 -6.14 10.10
C GLY A 44 -17.50 -5.77 9.05
N GLY A 45 -16.62 -6.70 8.67
CA GLY A 45 -15.65 -6.51 7.60
C GLY A 45 -16.30 -6.35 6.22
N TRP A 46 -17.34 -7.14 5.93
CA TRP A 46 -18.13 -7.01 4.71
C TRP A 46 -18.77 -5.63 4.56
N ASP A 47 -19.33 -5.13 5.66
CA ASP A 47 -19.93 -3.82 5.75
C ASP A 47 -18.92 -2.68 5.55
N LEU A 48 -17.72 -2.81 6.15
CA LEU A 48 -16.61 -1.89 5.92
C LEU A 48 -16.20 -1.84 4.46
N LEU A 49 -16.05 -3.01 3.80
CA LEU A 49 -15.72 -3.09 2.38
C LEU A 49 -16.76 -2.36 1.52
N ARG A 50 -18.06 -2.61 1.76
CA ARG A 50 -19.16 -2.01 0.99
C ARG A 50 -19.26 -0.50 1.14
N ARG A 51 -18.98 0.02 2.34
CA ARG A 51 -19.07 1.46 2.65
C ARG A 51 -17.74 2.19 2.43
N CYS A 52 -16.68 1.48 2.06
CA CYS A 52 -15.35 2.06 1.86
C CYS A 52 -15.38 3.06 0.70
N PRO A 53 -15.06 4.34 0.91
CA PRO A 53 -14.94 5.28 -0.19
C PRO A 53 -13.65 4.99 -0.97
N ARG A 54 -13.68 5.22 -2.29
CA ARG A 54 -12.50 5.08 -3.17
C ARG A 54 -11.28 5.88 -2.69
N SER A 55 -11.50 6.97 -1.93
CA SER A 55 -10.44 7.79 -1.34
C SER A 55 -9.73 7.16 -0.14
N ALA A 56 -10.25 6.09 0.46
CA ALA A 56 -9.63 5.44 1.62
C ALA A 56 -8.44 4.56 1.24
N VAL A 57 -8.32 4.14 -0.03
CA VAL A 57 -7.19 3.35 -0.51
C VAL A 57 -6.48 4.11 -1.62
N LEU A 58 -5.17 4.27 -1.49
CA LEU A 58 -4.32 4.86 -2.51
C LEU A 58 -3.32 3.81 -3.00
N LEU A 59 -3.44 3.41 -4.26
CA LEU A 59 -2.44 2.62 -4.96
C LEU A 59 -1.45 3.56 -5.64
N ILE A 60 -0.17 3.44 -5.28
CA ILE A 60 0.93 4.08 -5.98
C ILE A 60 1.43 3.09 -7.01
N ASP A 61 1.32 3.46 -8.28
CA ASP A 61 1.60 2.57 -9.39
C ASP A 61 3.07 2.14 -9.40
N GLY A 62 3.29 0.86 -9.68
CA GLY A 62 4.58 0.26 -9.97
C GLY A 62 4.72 -0.10 -11.45
N ASP A 63 5.84 -0.74 -11.77
CA ASP A 63 6.17 -1.17 -13.14
C ASP A 63 5.83 -2.65 -13.36
N HIS A 64 5.75 -3.44 -12.28
CA HIS A 64 5.72 -4.92 -12.36
C HIS A 64 4.55 -5.55 -11.60
N ASP A 65 4.21 -5.06 -10.40
CA ASP A 65 3.07 -5.60 -9.68
C ASP A 65 1.75 -5.07 -10.26
N HIS A 66 0.75 -5.93 -10.27
CA HIS A 66 -0.61 -5.62 -10.72
C HIS A 66 -1.59 -5.74 -9.54
N SER A 67 -1.23 -5.15 -8.41
CA SER A 67 -2.09 -5.10 -7.22
C SER A 67 -3.47 -4.54 -7.54
N ASP A 68 -3.59 -3.65 -8.54
CA ASP A 68 -4.87 -3.11 -9.00
C ASP A 68 -5.85 -4.20 -9.47
N GLN A 69 -5.35 -5.26 -10.11
CA GLN A 69 -6.16 -6.39 -10.54
C GLN A 69 -6.64 -7.23 -9.36
N VAL A 70 -5.78 -7.44 -8.35
CA VAL A 70 -6.16 -8.14 -7.11
C VAL A 70 -7.21 -7.34 -6.34
N LEU A 71 -7.05 -6.01 -6.23
CA LEU A 71 -8.01 -5.11 -5.60
C LEU A 71 -9.37 -5.15 -6.32
N ARG A 72 -9.39 -5.10 -7.66
CA ARG A 72 -10.63 -5.25 -8.44
C ARG A 72 -11.30 -6.59 -8.22
N GLY A 73 -10.53 -7.69 -8.21
CA GLY A 73 -11.05 -9.03 -7.93
C GLY A 73 -11.64 -9.16 -6.52
N LEU A 74 -11.13 -8.39 -5.55
CA LEU A 74 -11.66 -8.28 -4.20
C LEU A 74 -12.70 -7.15 -4.03
N ARG A 75 -13.08 -6.47 -5.12
CA ARG A 75 -14.01 -5.32 -5.10
C ARG A 75 -13.60 -4.23 -4.10
N ILE A 76 -12.32 -4.11 -3.80
CA ILE A 76 -11.78 -3.05 -2.95
C ILE A 76 -11.69 -1.77 -3.79
N PRO A 77 -12.36 -0.67 -3.40
CA PRO A 77 -12.27 0.58 -4.15
C PRO A 77 -10.97 1.31 -3.80
N PHE A 78 -10.26 1.82 -4.82
CA PHE A 78 -8.99 2.51 -4.65
C PHE A 78 -8.79 3.64 -5.65
N ARG A 79 -8.06 4.68 -5.26
CA ARG A 79 -7.49 5.67 -6.19
C ARG A 79 -6.12 5.20 -6.67
N ARG A 80 -5.77 5.54 -7.90
CA ARG A 80 -4.41 5.38 -8.43
C ARG A 80 -3.63 6.68 -8.34
N CYS A 81 -2.31 6.56 -8.21
CA CYS A 81 -1.37 7.66 -8.22
C CYS A 81 -0.06 7.20 -8.87
N VAL A 82 0.30 7.81 -9.98
CA VAL A 82 1.66 7.63 -10.54
C VAL A 82 2.69 8.22 -9.56
N PRO A 83 3.87 7.61 -9.39
CA PRO A 83 4.83 8.03 -8.37
C PRO A 83 5.22 9.51 -8.41
N ARG A 84 5.43 10.06 -9.62
CA ARG A 84 5.75 11.50 -9.85
C ARG A 84 4.70 12.49 -9.34
N SER A 85 3.47 12.04 -9.10
CA SER A 85 2.37 12.88 -8.62
C SER A 85 2.18 12.80 -7.10
N LEU A 86 2.88 11.89 -6.41
CA LEU A 86 2.68 11.62 -4.99
C LEU A 86 2.84 12.88 -4.15
N ALA A 87 3.83 13.73 -4.46
CA ALA A 87 4.06 15.00 -3.77
C ALA A 87 2.81 15.90 -3.70
N ARG A 88 1.97 15.90 -4.75
CA ARG A 88 0.74 16.70 -4.85
C ARG A 88 -0.52 15.94 -4.43
N THR A 89 -0.47 14.61 -4.39
CA THR A 89 -1.62 13.77 -4.02
C THR A 89 -1.92 13.87 -2.53
N SER A 90 -3.09 14.40 -2.14
CA SER A 90 -3.52 14.44 -0.74
C SER A 90 -3.66 13.03 -0.15
N LEU A 91 -3.09 12.82 1.04
CA LEU A 91 -3.27 11.61 1.85
C LEU A 91 -4.38 11.76 2.90
N SER A 92 -5.12 12.87 2.87
CA SER A 92 -6.24 13.10 3.79
C SER A 92 -7.35 12.09 3.55
N GLY A 93 -7.82 11.43 4.60
CA GLY A 93 -8.85 10.38 4.52
C GLY A 93 -8.37 9.04 3.98
N VAL A 94 -7.10 8.94 3.55
CA VAL A 94 -6.49 7.67 3.16
C VAL A 94 -6.28 6.82 4.42
N ARG A 95 -6.60 5.53 4.33
CA ARG A 95 -6.43 4.52 5.37
C ARG A 95 -5.30 3.56 5.03
N LEU A 96 -5.24 3.17 3.75
CA LEU A 96 -4.24 2.26 3.20
C LEU A 96 -3.55 2.91 2.00
N VAL A 97 -2.22 2.94 2.03
CA VAL A 97 -1.38 3.18 0.86
C VAL A 97 -0.78 1.84 0.45
N ILE A 98 -0.87 1.50 -0.83
CA ILE A 98 -0.18 0.37 -1.44
C ILE A 98 0.91 0.95 -2.35
N LEU A 99 2.15 0.54 -2.13
CA LEU A 99 3.31 0.93 -2.92
C LEU A 99 3.80 -0.27 -3.73
N ASP A 100 3.38 -0.34 -4.99
CA ASP A 100 3.78 -1.43 -5.88
C ASP A 100 5.25 -1.31 -6.30
N CYS A 101 5.85 -2.46 -6.62
CA CYS A 101 7.21 -2.60 -7.11
C CYS A 101 7.44 -1.77 -8.40
N PRO A 102 8.52 -0.96 -8.50
CA PRO A 102 9.70 -0.99 -7.64
C PRO A 102 9.73 0.07 -6.53
N GLY A 103 8.61 0.75 -6.28
CA GLY A 103 8.53 1.78 -5.25
C GLY A 103 9.34 3.03 -5.58
N ARG A 104 9.20 3.58 -6.80
CA ARG A 104 9.90 4.79 -7.29
C ARG A 104 9.47 6.08 -6.57
N VAL A 105 9.77 6.20 -5.28
CA VAL A 105 9.44 7.36 -4.46
C VAL A 105 10.69 8.13 -4.10
N THR A 106 10.59 9.47 -4.09
CA THR A 106 11.71 10.33 -3.66
C THR A 106 11.94 10.23 -2.15
N PRO A 107 13.09 10.66 -1.62
CA PRO A 107 13.29 10.76 -0.16
C PRO A 107 12.23 11.63 0.54
N SER A 108 11.73 12.67 -0.14
CA SER A 108 10.66 13.53 0.39
C SER A 108 9.33 12.78 0.48
N ASP A 109 9.00 12.00 -0.54
CA ASP A 109 7.83 11.12 -0.54
C ASP A 109 7.93 10.06 0.56
N GLY A 110 9.11 9.45 0.74
CA GLY A 110 9.37 8.50 1.83
C GLY A 110 9.09 9.11 3.22
N ARG A 111 9.57 10.33 3.49
CA ARG A 111 9.23 11.06 4.73
C ARG A 111 7.73 11.34 4.87
N ARG A 112 7.04 11.59 3.76
CA ARG A 112 5.60 11.84 3.74
C ARG A 112 4.80 10.57 4.04
N LEU A 113 5.18 9.44 3.45
CA LEU A 113 4.62 8.12 3.75
C LEU A 113 4.88 7.74 5.20
N ARG A 114 6.08 7.99 5.72
CA ARG A 114 6.40 7.80 7.14
C ARG A 114 5.44 8.57 8.06
N ARG A 115 5.27 9.88 7.84
CA ARG A 115 4.31 10.69 8.61
C ARG A 115 2.87 10.20 8.50
N PHE A 116 2.47 9.74 7.32
CA PHE A 116 1.16 9.14 7.12
C PHE A 116 0.97 7.90 8.00
N VAL A 117 1.97 7.01 8.02
CA VAL A 117 1.95 5.83 8.88
C VAL A 117 1.96 6.24 10.36
N GLU A 118 2.88 7.09 10.81
CA GLU A 118 2.96 7.56 12.20
C GLU A 118 1.62 8.08 12.76
N ARG A 119 0.79 8.69 11.90
CA ARG A 119 -0.55 9.23 12.22
C ARG A 119 -1.69 8.22 12.19
N GLY A 120 -1.44 6.94 11.92
CA GLY A 120 -2.45 5.88 11.90
C GLY A 120 -2.77 5.29 10.53
N GLY A 121 -2.02 5.68 9.49
CA GLY A 121 -2.09 5.05 8.18
C GLY A 121 -1.44 3.66 8.15
N THR A 122 -1.86 2.84 7.19
CA THR A 122 -1.20 1.58 6.85
C THR A 122 -0.49 1.70 5.51
N LEU A 123 0.79 1.32 5.44
CA LEU A 123 1.54 1.17 4.20
C LEU A 123 1.74 -0.31 3.91
N LEU A 124 1.29 -0.78 2.76
CA LEU A 124 1.64 -2.07 2.16
C LEU A 124 2.63 -1.81 1.02
N SER A 125 3.68 -2.62 0.92
CA SER A 125 4.68 -2.53 -0.14
C SER A 125 5.04 -3.91 -0.67
N THR A 126 5.42 -4.00 -1.94
CA THR A 126 5.74 -5.26 -2.60
C THR A 126 7.13 -5.24 -3.22
N ASP A 127 7.82 -6.37 -3.09
CA ASP A 127 9.06 -6.72 -3.77
C ASP A 127 10.16 -5.63 -3.71
N TRP A 128 10.64 -5.08 -4.84
CA TRP A 128 11.77 -4.14 -4.86
C TRP A 128 11.48 -2.83 -4.10
N ALA A 129 10.22 -2.54 -3.80
CA ALA A 129 9.86 -1.44 -2.92
C ALA A 129 10.47 -1.58 -1.51
N VAL A 130 11.03 -2.74 -1.14
CA VAL A 130 11.84 -2.94 0.08
C VAL A 130 12.88 -1.85 0.27
N GLU A 131 13.55 -1.40 -0.79
CA GLU A 131 14.59 -0.38 -0.68
C GLU A 131 14.01 0.99 -0.31
N ALA A 132 12.86 1.34 -0.89
CA ALA A 132 12.12 2.55 -0.52
C ALA A 132 11.63 2.49 0.93
N VAL A 133 11.16 1.32 1.37
CA VAL A 133 10.74 1.08 2.75
C VAL A 133 11.92 1.19 3.71
N ALA A 134 13.06 0.59 3.40
CA ALA A 134 14.28 0.66 4.22
C ALA A 134 14.74 2.12 4.43
N ARG A 135 14.68 2.95 3.37
CA ARG A 135 14.99 4.39 3.45
C ARG A 135 13.95 5.17 4.27
N ALA A 136 12.66 4.88 4.09
CA ALA A 136 11.58 5.61 4.78
C ALA A 136 11.43 5.20 6.26
N PHE A 137 11.71 3.93 6.56
CA PHE A 137 11.59 3.30 7.88
C PHE A 137 12.89 2.56 8.21
N PRO A 138 13.97 3.30 8.56
CA PRO A 138 15.25 2.70 8.90
C PRO A 138 15.10 1.64 10.01
N GLY A 139 15.70 0.48 9.79
CA GLY A 139 15.62 -0.64 10.71
C GLY A 139 14.32 -1.44 10.62
N MET A 140 13.47 -1.26 9.60
CA MET A 140 12.35 -2.18 9.37
C MET A 140 12.82 -3.44 8.65
N VAL A 141 13.17 -3.28 7.38
CA VAL A 141 13.60 -4.34 6.46
C VAL A 141 14.84 -3.89 5.71
N SER A 142 15.62 -4.85 5.24
CA SER A 142 16.76 -4.63 4.37
C SER A 142 16.79 -5.69 3.27
N TRP A 143 17.05 -5.27 2.03
CA TRP A 143 17.40 -6.20 0.95
C TRP A 143 18.71 -6.91 1.30
N THR A 144 18.77 -8.22 1.09
CA THR A 144 19.96 -9.03 1.39
C THR A 144 21.05 -8.97 0.31
N GLY A 145 20.80 -8.24 -0.78
CA GLY A 145 21.63 -8.25 -1.99
C GLY A 145 21.36 -9.46 -2.89
N ARG A 146 20.40 -10.33 -2.53
CA ARG A 146 20.03 -11.51 -3.32
C ARG A 146 18.66 -11.35 -3.98
N CYS A 147 18.54 -12.01 -5.13
CA CYS A 147 17.32 -12.06 -5.90
C CYS A 147 16.88 -13.51 -6.06
N THR A 148 15.57 -13.75 -6.14
CA THR A 148 15.00 -15.07 -6.42
C THR A 148 15.12 -15.42 -7.90
N THR A 149 15.04 -16.70 -8.22
CA THR A 149 14.71 -17.19 -9.56
C THR A 149 13.19 -17.31 -9.70
N ASP A 150 12.68 -17.68 -10.88
CA ASP A 150 11.29 -18.10 -11.03
C ASP A 150 11.04 -19.37 -10.21
N ASP A 151 10.36 -19.26 -9.08
CA ASP A 151 10.29 -20.33 -8.08
C ASP A 151 8.97 -20.32 -7.31
N VAL A 152 8.55 -21.47 -6.80
CA VAL A 152 7.38 -21.59 -5.94
C VAL A 152 7.81 -22.22 -4.63
N VAL A 153 7.56 -21.52 -3.53
CA VAL A 153 7.97 -21.96 -2.20
C VAL A 153 6.78 -22.20 -1.30
N ARG A 154 6.90 -23.21 -0.43
CA ARG A 154 5.97 -23.46 0.67
C ARG A 154 6.11 -22.36 1.72
N VAL A 155 4.99 -21.80 2.15
CA VAL A 155 4.92 -20.74 3.14
C VAL A 155 4.03 -21.13 4.33
N THR A 156 4.43 -20.65 5.50
CA THR A 156 3.77 -20.93 6.77
C THR A 156 3.61 -19.66 7.60
N PRO A 157 2.54 -19.54 8.40
CA PRO A 157 2.40 -18.43 9.34
C PRO A 157 3.45 -18.55 10.44
N THR A 158 4.01 -17.42 10.85
CA THR A 158 4.90 -17.33 12.02
C THR A 158 4.09 -17.30 13.32
N ASP A 159 2.95 -16.61 13.31
CA ASP A 159 1.95 -16.61 14.38
C ASP A 159 0.53 -16.72 13.80
N ARG A 160 -0.11 -17.88 13.98
CA ARG A 160 -1.46 -18.15 13.50
C ARG A 160 -2.55 -17.25 14.11
N ARG A 161 -2.28 -16.63 15.26
CA ARG A 161 -3.23 -15.74 15.95
C ARG A 161 -3.12 -14.30 15.47
N HIS A 162 -2.10 -13.97 14.68
CA HIS A 162 -1.92 -12.61 14.18
C HIS A 162 -3.11 -12.21 13.27
N PRO A 163 -3.78 -11.07 13.50
CA PRO A 163 -5.01 -10.70 12.76
C PRO A 163 -4.84 -10.66 11.23
N LEU A 164 -3.65 -10.27 10.75
CA LEU A 164 -3.35 -10.26 9.31
C LEU A 164 -3.32 -11.65 8.67
N LEU A 165 -3.23 -12.73 9.45
CA LEU A 165 -3.15 -14.11 8.96
C LEU A 165 -4.48 -14.88 9.11
N ALA A 166 -5.53 -14.23 9.64
CA ALA A 166 -6.83 -14.85 9.80
C ALA A 166 -7.36 -15.39 8.46
N GLY A 167 -7.58 -16.71 8.39
CA GLY A 167 -8.09 -17.38 7.19
C GLY A 167 -7.14 -17.44 5.98
N VAL A 168 -5.90 -16.94 6.09
CA VAL A 168 -4.88 -17.00 5.01
C VAL A 168 -4.49 -18.45 4.71
N PHE A 169 -4.48 -19.30 5.73
CA PHE A 169 -4.13 -20.71 5.66
C PHE A 169 -5.36 -21.58 5.97
N PRO A 170 -6.32 -21.73 5.01
CA PRO A 170 -7.53 -22.49 5.26
C PRO A 170 -7.20 -23.96 5.61
N SER A 171 -8.03 -24.56 6.47
CA SER A 171 -7.79 -25.90 7.04
C SER A 171 -6.44 -26.06 7.77
N GLY A 172 -5.78 -24.96 8.13
CA GLY A 172 -4.46 -24.98 8.77
C GLY A 172 -3.33 -25.48 7.87
N ARG A 173 -3.56 -25.69 6.56
CA ARG A 173 -2.55 -26.19 5.62
C ARG A 173 -1.59 -25.07 5.21
N ALA A 174 -0.34 -25.44 4.94
CA ALA A 174 0.66 -24.52 4.40
C ALA A 174 0.35 -24.20 2.92
N ALA A 175 0.46 -22.93 2.55
CA ALA A 175 0.24 -22.46 1.19
C ALA A 175 1.53 -22.46 0.38
N THR A 176 1.43 -22.28 -0.94
CA THR A 176 2.60 -22.04 -1.80
C THR A 176 2.51 -20.64 -2.38
N TRP A 177 3.59 -19.87 -2.32
CA TRP A 177 3.66 -18.54 -2.91
C TRP A 177 4.71 -18.54 -4.02
N TRP A 178 4.39 -17.87 -5.11
CA TRP A 178 5.26 -17.71 -6.25
C TRP A 178 6.22 -16.55 -6.05
N LEU A 179 7.50 -16.84 -6.18
CA LEU A 179 8.61 -15.90 -6.20
C LEU A 179 8.95 -15.67 -7.67
N GLU A 180 8.66 -14.48 -8.17
CA GLU A 180 9.00 -14.17 -9.55
C GLU A 180 10.52 -14.09 -9.73
N ASN A 181 10.97 -14.29 -10.96
CA ASN A 181 12.36 -14.07 -11.30
C ASN A 181 12.79 -12.64 -10.94
N ARG A 182 13.86 -12.56 -10.16
CA ARG A 182 14.46 -11.34 -9.61
C ARG A 182 13.70 -10.64 -8.49
N SER A 183 12.79 -11.29 -7.77
CA SER A 183 12.24 -10.70 -6.54
C SER A 183 13.31 -10.50 -5.45
N TYR A 184 13.23 -9.41 -4.70
CA TYR A 184 14.23 -9.00 -3.71
C TYR A 184 14.02 -9.75 -2.41
N VAL A 185 14.99 -10.59 -2.07
CA VAL A 185 15.03 -11.32 -0.80
C VAL A 185 15.34 -10.32 0.31
N PHE A 186 14.48 -10.19 1.32
CA PHE A 186 14.71 -9.28 2.43
C PHE A 186 14.87 -10.01 3.76
N THR A 187 15.39 -9.28 4.74
CA THR A 187 15.38 -9.65 6.15
C THR A 187 14.79 -8.51 6.96
N SER A 188 14.11 -8.83 8.05
CA SER A 188 13.55 -7.87 8.98
C SER A 188 14.41 -7.79 10.24
N THR A 189 14.38 -6.64 10.90
CA THR A 189 15.09 -6.49 12.19
C THR A 189 14.22 -7.00 13.34
N ARG A 190 14.80 -7.07 14.55
CA ARG A 190 14.09 -7.44 15.78
C ARG A 190 12.90 -6.52 16.13
N MET A 191 12.82 -5.33 15.54
CA MET A 191 11.68 -4.43 15.75
C MET A 191 10.44 -4.87 14.96
N CYS A 192 10.63 -5.70 13.93
CA CYS A 192 9.55 -6.21 13.10
C CYS A 192 8.97 -7.50 13.66
N THR A 193 7.72 -7.74 13.29
CA THR A 193 7.06 -9.03 13.44
C THR A 193 7.03 -9.70 12.07
N PRO A 194 7.82 -10.76 11.85
CA PRO A 194 7.63 -11.64 10.70
C PRO A 194 6.20 -12.18 10.72
N LEU A 195 5.53 -12.24 9.57
CA LEU A 195 4.15 -12.73 9.42
C LEU A 195 4.10 -14.07 8.71
N ILE A 196 4.82 -14.18 7.60
CA ILE A 196 4.85 -15.37 6.76
C ILE A 196 6.30 -15.71 6.49
N GLY A 197 6.65 -16.98 6.67
CA GLY A 197 7.99 -17.49 6.42
C GLY A 197 7.99 -18.73 5.53
N SER A 198 9.14 -18.99 4.91
CA SER A 198 9.41 -20.17 4.09
C SER A 198 10.76 -20.77 4.45
N ARG A 199 10.77 -22.07 4.80
CA ARG A 199 12.02 -22.83 5.00
C ARG A 199 12.76 -23.06 3.68
N GLU A 200 12.02 -23.28 2.60
CA GLU A 200 12.56 -23.51 1.26
C GLU A 200 13.27 -22.26 0.73
N MET A 201 12.64 -21.09 0.86
CA MET A 201 13.26 -19.82 0.47
C MET A 201 14.54 -19.55 1.29
N ARG A 202 14.53 -19.84 2.61
CA ARG A 202 15.72 -19.70 3.45
C ARG A 202 16.87 -20.58 2.98
N ALA A 203 16.59 -21.85 2.68
CA ALA A 203 17.61 -22.80 2.22
C ALA A 203 18.23 -22.37 0.87
N ARG A 204 17.40 -21.85 -0.05
CA ARG A 204 17.85 -21.46 -1.40
C ARG A 204 18.50 -20.07 -1.45
N TYR A 205 17.98 -19.11 -0.69
CA TYR A 205 18.33 -17.70 -0.84
C TYR A 205 18.86 -17.03 0.43
N GLY A 206 18.99 -17.75 1.53
CA GLY A 206 19.59 -17.27 2.79
C GLY A 206 18.60 -16.57 3.74
N SER A 207 17.50 -16.01 3.25
CA SER A 207 16.38 -15.52 4.09
C SER A 207 15.09 -16.23 3.70
N GLY A 208 14.27 -16.51 4.71
CA GLY A 208 12.97 -17.14 4.54
C GLY A 208 11.80 -16.22 4.82
N GLU A 209 12.02 -14.90 4.91
CA GLU A 209 10.93 -13.96 5.19
C GLU A 209 10.14 -13.66 3.92
N ILE A 210 8.85 -13.98 3.96
CA ILE A 210 7.90 -13.74 2.86
C ILE A 210 7.13 -12.45 3.10
N ALA A 211 6.69 -12.23 4.34
CA ALA A 211 6.02 -11.00 4.74
C ALA A 211 6.39 -10.63 6.16
N ALA A 212 6.59 -9.34 6.42
CA ALA A 212 6.88 -8.79 7.74
C ALA A 212 6.10 -7.49 7.98
N THR A 213 5.92 -7.14 9.25
CA THR A 213 5.23 -5.91 9.64
C THR A 213 5.93 -5.19 10.77
N LEU A 214 5.82 -3.86 10.77
CA LEU A 214 6.30 -2.98 11.82
C LEU A 214 5.19 -2.02 12.23
N ARG A 215 4.99 -1.82 13.53
CA ARG A 215 4.14 -0.74 14.04
C ARG A 215 4.99 0.52 14.15
N VAL A 216 4.50 1.63 13.60
CA VAL A 216 5.20 2.93 13.62
C VAL A 216 4.21 3.99 14.07
N GLY A 217 4.44 4.58 15.23
CA GLY A 217 3.45 5.46 15.89
C GLY A 217 2.11 4.76 16.02
N ARG A 218 1.05 5.37 15.49
CA ARG A 218 -0.30 4.78 15.45
C ARG A 218 -0.52 3.89 14.23
N GLY A 219 0.41 3.85 13.27
CA GLY A 219 0.31 3.17 11.99
C GLY A 219 0.82 1.75 11.97
N ARG A 220 0.94 1.22 10.75
CA ARG A 220 1.58 -0.05 10.44
C ARG A 220 2.24 0.01 9.06
N VAL A 221 3.40 -0.60 8.93
CA VAL A 221 4.01 -0.93 7.64
C VAL A 221 3.95 -2.44 7.47
N VAL A 222 3.64 -2.89 6.27
CA VAL A 222 3.66 -4.29 5.85
C VAL A 222 4.48 -4.37 4.56
N HIS A 223 5.45 -5.28 4.54
CA HIS A 223 6.24 -5.56 3.36
C HIS A 223 6.13 -7.03 2.99
N VAL A 224 6.07 -7.30 1.70
CA VAL A 224 5.88 -8.64 1.12
C VAL A 224 6.87 -8.84 -0.01
N VAL A 225 7.51 -10.01 -0.04
CA VAL A 225 8.34 -10.47 -1.16
C VAL A 225 7.48 -10.84 -2.36
N SER A 226 7.98 -10.58 -3.57
CA SER A 226 7.29 -10.88 -4.83
C SER A 226 5.97 -10.12 -4.99
N HIS A 227 5.30 -10.37 -6.10
CA HIS A 227 4.06 -9.71 -6.50
C HIS A 227 2.83 -10.36 -5.88
N LEU A 228 1.78 -9.56 -5.67
CA LEU A 228 0.50 -10.07 -5.17
C LEU A 228 -0.37 -10.64 -6.29
N TYR A 229 -0.13 -10.22 -7.53
CA TYR A 229 -0.85 -10.71 -8.71
C TYR A 229 -0.30 -12.06 -9.22
N LEU A 230 -1.17 -12.86 -9.86
CA LEU A 230 -0.88 -14.14 -10.53
C LEU A 230 0.07 -15.11 -9.82
N GLN A 231 -0.27 -15.48 -8.59
CA GLN A 231 0.34 -16.63 -7.91
C GLN A 231 0.27 -17.91 -8.74
N ARG A 232 1.43 -18.56 -8.90
CA ARG A 232 1.61 -19.90 -9.44
C ARG A 232 1.77 -20.89 -8.28
N ALA A 233 1.42 -22.16 -8.52
CA ALA A 233 1.53 -23.21 -7.53
C ALA A 233 2.15 -24.47 -8.15
N ILE A 234 2.93 -25.20 -7.35
CA ILE A 234 3.41 -26.54 -7.67
C ILE A 234 2.68 -27.51 -6.74
N THR A 235 1.98 -28.49 -7.31
CA THR A 235 1.18 -29.44 -6.53
C THR A 235 2.00 -30.68 -6.17
N THR A 236 2.62 -30.68 -4.99
CA THR A 236 3.46 -31.79 -4.51
C THR A 236 2.65 -32.80 -3.68
N HIS A 237 1.66 -32.37 -2.91
CA HIS A 237 0.86 -33.25 -2.07
C HIS A 237 -0.37 -33.81 -2.80
N ARG A 238 -0.80 -35.02 -2.41
CA ARG A 238 -1.98 -35.70 -3.01
C ARG A 238 -3.25 -34.85 -2.96
N TRP A 239 -3.46 -34.07 -1.90
CA TRP A 239 -4.65 -33.23 -1.76
C TRP A 239 -4.65 -32.06 -2.75
N GLU A 240 -3.49 -31.51 -3.10
CA GLU A 240 -3.35 -30.37 -4.01
C GLU A 240 -3.72 -30.74 -5.45
N ARG A 241 -3.52 -32.01 -5.81
CA ARG A 241 -3.90 -32.57 -7.11
C ARG A 241 -5.39 -32.84 -7.25
N ARG A 242 -6.17 -32.75 -6.16
CA ARG A 242 -7.64 -32.86 -6.21
C ARG A 242 -8.24 -31.65 -6.93
N SER A 243 -9.52 -31.72 -7.25
CA SER A 243 -10.25 -30.58 -7.81
C SER A 243 -10.42 -29.46 -6.77
N ALA A 244 -10.47 -28.23 -7.26
CA ALA A 244 -10.74 -27.03 -6.46
C ALA A 244 -12.05 -27.10 -5.65
N ALA A 245 -13.01 -27.93 -6.06
CA ALA A 245 -14.22 -28.21 -5.27
C ALA A 245 -13.91 -28.71 -3.86
N ALA A 246 -12.85 -29.51 -3.67
CA ALA A 246 -12.43 -29.99 -2.35
C ALA A 246 -11.90 -28.85 -1.48
N GLU A 247 -11.11 -27.94 -2.06
CA GLU A 247 -10.56 -26.78 -1.36
C GLU A 247 -11.66 -25.76 -1.02
N ALA A 248 -12.56 -25.48 -1.95
CA ALA A 248 -13.69 -24.57 -1.74
C ALA A 248 -14.61 -25.07 -0.61
N ARG A 249 -14.87 -26.37 -0.51
CA ARG A 249 -15.60 -26.97 0.63
C ARG A 249 -14.87 -26.76 1.96
N ALA A 250 -13.53 -26.79 1.94
CA ALA A 250 -12.70 -26.62 3.13
C ALA A 250 -12.69 -25.17 3.69
N LEU A 251 -13.26 -24.21 2.94
CA LEU A 251 -13.54 -22.87 3.43
C LEU A 251 -14.77 -22.82 4.35
N ASP A 252 -15.55 -23.91 4.39
CA ASP A 252 -16.73 -24.05 5.23
C ASP A 252 -17.71 -22.88 4.99
N LEU A 253 -18.04 -22.67 3.72
CA LEU A 253 -19.06 -21.71 3.28
C LEU A 253 -20.45 -22.37 3.40
N PRO A 254 -21.52 -21.60 3.69
CA PRO A 254 -22.88 -22.13 3.71
C PRO A 254 -23.24 -22.87 2.42
N ARG A 255 -23.99 -23.98 2.52
CA ARG A 255 -24.49 -24.69 1.34
C ARG A 255 -25.37 -23.74 0.51
N GLY A 256 -25.15 -23.71 -0.81
CA GLY A 256 -25.90 -22.83 -1.71
C GLY A 256 -25.37 -21.39 -1.77
N SER A 257 -24.17 -21.12 -1.26
CA SER A 257 -23.51 -19.83 -1.43
C SER A 257 -23.37 -19.49 -2.93
N ASN A 258 -23.84 -18.30 -3.33
CA ASN A 258 -23.96 -17.90 -4.73
C ASN A 258 -22.63 -18.02 -5.49
N GLY A 259 -21.51 -17.72 -4.84
CA GLY A 259 -20.17 -17.79 -5.44
C GLY A 259 -19.74 -19.23 -5.73
N TYR A 260 -19.89 -20.14 -4.77
CA TYR A 260 -19.62 -21.57 -4.99
C TYR A 260 -20.49 -22.14 -6.12
N ALA A 261 -21.80 -21.88 -6.08
CA ALA A 261 -22.74 -22.39 -7.08
C ALA A 261 -22.41 -21.87 -8.49
N GLU A 262 -22.05 -20.58 -8.61
CA GLU A 262 -21.60 -19.98 -9.86
C GLU A 262 -20.34 -20.67 -10.40
N LEU A 263 -19.31 -20.84 -9.56
CA LEU A 263 -18.05 -21.47 -9.95
C LEU A 263 -18.22 -22.96 -10.31
N ALA A 264 -19.11 -23.66 -9.61
CA ALA A 264 -19.45 -25.04 -9.92
C ALA A 264 -20.15 -25.15 -11.28
N ARG A 265 -21.15 -24.29 -11.54
CA ARG A 265 -21.89 -24.24 -12.80
C ARG A 265 -20.99 -23.89 -14.00
N LYS A 266 -20.06 -22.96 -13.81
CA LYS A 266 -19.05 -22.60 -14.82
C LYS A 266 -17.97 -23.68 -15.03
N GLY A 267 -17.97 -24.76 -14.24
CA GLY A 267 -17.00 -25.85 -14.34
C GLY A 267 -15.61 -25.53 -13.75
N VAL A 268 -15.40 -24.32 -13.23
CA VAL A 268 -14.11 -23.86 -12.69
C VAL A 268 -13.60 -24.78 -11.59
N LEU A 269 -14.48 -25.17 -10.67
CA LEU A 269 -14.13 -26.03 -9.54
C LEU A 269 -13.72 -27.46 -9.94
N LYS A 270 -14.03 -27.87 -11.18
CA LYS A 270 -13.60 -29.15 -11.76
C LYS A 270 -12.26 -29.03 -12.48
N ARG A 271 -12.03 -27.93 -13.21
CA ARG A 271 -10.81 -27.69 -14.01
C ARG A 271 -9.61 -27.28 -13.16
N VAL A 272 -9.81 -26.41 -12.17
CA VAL A 272 -8.75 -25.89 -11.32
C VAL A 272 -8.35 -26.93 -10.27
N ARG A 273 -7.04 -27.03 -10.00
CA ARG A 273 -6.48 -27.88 -8.94
C ARG A 273 -6.57 -27.20 -7.58
N ALA A 274 -6.81 -27.99 -6.54
CA ALA A 274 -6.93 -27.50 -5.16
C ALA A 274 -5.71 -26.70 -4.70
N GLY A 275 -4.49 -27.12 -5.04
CA GLY A 275 -3.27 -26.39 -4.67
C GLY A 275 -3.19 -24.98 -5.28
N HIS A 276 -3.57 -24.83 -6.56
CA HIS A 276 -3.59 -23.53 -7.23
C HIS A 276 -4.63 -22.60 -6.61
N LEU A 277 -5.84 -23.11 -6.34
CA LEU A 277 -6.87 -22.34 -5.68
C LEU A 277 -6.46 -21.95 -4.25
N HIS A 278 -5.83 -22.87 -3.50
CA HIS A 278 -5.34 -22.62 -2.14
C HIS A 278 -4.28 -21.50 -2.11
N ALA A 279 -3.31 -21.54 -3.02
CA ALA A 279 -2.31 -20.48 -3.20
C ALA A 279 -2.98 -19.12 -3.47
N ALA A 280 -3.90 -19.07 -4.44
CA ALA A 280 -4.61 -17.86 -4.82
C ALA A 280 -5.53 -17.30 -3.70
N ILE A 281 -6.16 -18.17 -2.90
CA ILE A 281 -6.95 -17.77 -1.72
C ILE A 281 -6.03 -17.16 -0.66
N SER A 282 -4.86 -17.75 -0.42
CA SER A 282 -3.97 -17.31 0.66
C SER A 282 -3.51 -15.85 0.47
N VAL A 283 -3.03 -15.50 -0.73
CA VAL A 283 -2.57 -14.14 -1.04
C VAL A 283 -3.73 -13.14 -1.03
N ARG A 284 -4.88 -13.50 -1.60
CA ARG A 284 -6.07 -12.63 -1.59
C ARG A 284 -6.60 -12.37 -0.18
N GLN A 285 -6.68 -13.41 0.64
CA GLN A 285 -7.11 -13.23 2.02
C GLN A 285 -6.11 -12.36 2.79
N PHE A 286 -4.81 -12.52 2.55
CA PHE A 286 -3.79 -11.69 3.19
C PHE A 286 -3.97 -10.21 2.83
N LEU A 287 -4.12 -9.88 1.55
CA LEU A 287 -4.40 -8.50 1.11
C LEU A 287 -5.71 -7.96 1.70
N LEU A 288 -6.77 -8.77 1.69
CA LEU A 288 -8.04 -8.39 2.30
C LEU A 288 -7.90 -8.09 3.80
N ASN A 289 -7.13 -8.90 4.53
CA ASN A 289 -6.88 -8.66 5.95
C ASN A 289 -6.11 -7.36 6.20
N VAL A 290 -5.09 -7.06 5.38
CA VAL A 290 -4.36 -5.79 5.46
C VAL A 290 -5.30 -4.60 5.23
N PHE A 291 -6.19 -4.72 4.24
CA PHE A 291 -7.22 -3.71 3.98
C PHE A 291 -8.20 -3.54 5.14
N LEU A 292 -8.78 -4.62 5.66
CA LEU A 292 -9.75 -4.55 6.75
C LEU A 292 -9.13 -4.02 8.04
N GLU A 293 -7.91 -4.44 8.36
CA GLU A 293 -7.14 -3.92 9.49
C GLU A 293 -6.87 -2.41 9.33
N ALA A 294 -6.53 -1.96 8.12
CA ALA A 294 -6.35 -0.53 7.83
C ALA A 294 -7.64 0.28 8.04
N LEU A 295 -8.81 -0.27 7.68
CA LEU A 295 -10.09 0.41 7.89
C LEU A 295 -10.56 0.40 9.35
N ARG A 296 -10.35 -0.70 10.08
CA ARG A 296 -10.77 -0.87 11.48
C ARG A 296 -10.02 0.01 12.45
N ARG A 297 -8.78 0.38 12.13
CA ARG A 297 -7.98 1.22 13.01
C ARG A 297 -8.62 2.61 13.15
N PRO A 298 -8.56 3.25 14.32
CA PRO A 298 -8.96 4.65 14.44
C PRO A 298 -7.97 5.52 13.65
N VAL A 299 -8.48 6.45 12.82
CA VAL A 299 -7.65 7.56 12.33
C VAL A 299 -7.56 8.56 13.47
N ALA A 300 -6.35 9.00 13.84
CA ALA A 300 -6.25 10.13 14.76
C ALA A 300 -6.97 11.33 14.12
N PRO A 301 -7.82 12.08 14.86
CA PRO A 301 -8.41 13.29 14.32
C PRO A 301 -7.29 14.17 13.76
N ARG A 302 -7.56 14.77 12.60
CA ARG A 302 -6.62 15.69 11.97
C ARG A 302 -6.19 16.67 13.07
N PRO A 303 -4.88 16.88 13.31
CA PRO A 303 -4.47 17.93 14.23
C PRO A 303 -5.20 19.20 13.78
N PRO A 304 -5.78 19.98 14.72
CA PRO A 304 -6.50 21.19 14.35
C PRO A 304 -5.61 21.94 13.37
N ARG A 305 -6.21 22.47 12.29
CA ARG A 305 -5.47 23.43 11.47
C ARG A 305 -4.86 24.41 12.49
N PRO A 306 -3.54 24.67 12.47
CA PRO A 306 -3.03 25.78 13.24
C PRO A 306 -3.97 26.95 12.93
N PRO A 307 -4.40 27.71 13.97
CA PRO A 307 -5.40 28.75 13.78
C PRO A 307 -5.04 29.47 12.50
N VAL A 308 -6.00 29.51 11.57
CA VAL A 308 -5.84 30.38 10.42
C VAL A 308 -5.72 31.74 11.05
N HIS A 309 -4.50 32.19 11.30
CA HIS A 309 -4.25 33.59 11.51
C HIS A 309 -4.92 34.20 10.28
N PRO A 310 -5.97 35.02 10.46
CA PRO A 310 -6.59 35.68 9.34
C PRO A 310 -5.44 36.23 8.53
N ALA A 311 -5.42 35.91 7.23
CA ALA A 311 -4.41 36.47 6.32
C ALA A 311 -4.26 37.93 6.75
N PRO A 312 -3.05 38.37 7.14
CA PRO A 312 -2.88 39.70 7.71
C PRO A 312 -3.61 40.64 6.77
N ARG A 313 -4.62 41.35 7.31
CA ARG A 313 -5.37 42.34 6.54
C ARG A 313 -4.33 43.10 5.73
N PRO A 314 -4.52 43.30 4.40
CA PRO A 314 -3.57 44.05 3.60
C PRO A 314 -3.18 45.27 4.40
N VAL A 315 -1.92 45.30 4.82
CA VAL A 315 -1.42 46.38 5.65
C VAL A 315 -1.60 47.62 4.78
N PRO A 316 -2.35 48.63 5.24
CA PRO A 316 -2.45 49.88 4.50
C PRO A 316 -1.03 50.32 4.16
N THR A 317 -0.83 50.77 2.93
CA THR A 317 0.45 50.98 2.25
C THR A 317 1.36 52.05 2.89
N SER A 318 1.21 52.34 4.18
CA SER A 318 1.82 53.48 4.88
C SER A 318 2.39 53.19 6.28
N SER A 319 2.44 51.94 6.77
CA SER A 319 3.13 51.67 8.06
C SER A 319 4.64 51.54 7.86
N THR A 320 5.38 52.51 8.40
CA THR A 320 6.85 52.56 8.40
C THR A 320 7.37 51.98 9.70
N PHE A 321 8.39 51.13 9.63
CA PHE A 321 8.98 50.45 10.78
C PHE A 321 10.44 50.84 10.93
N GLU A 322 10.98 50.75 12.14
CA GLU A 322 12.41 50.95 12.40
C GLU A 322 13.03 49.71 13.06
N PRO A 323 14.29 49.36 12.72
CA PRO A 323 15.06 48.36 13.46
C PRO A 323 15.16 48.71 14.94
N LEU A 324 14.75 47.80 15.84
CA LEU A 324 14.83 47.96 17.31
C LEU A 324 16.23 47.76 17.85
N VAL A 325 17.06 47.03 17.12
CA VAL A 325 18.43 46.68 17.49
C VAL A 325 19.45 47.46 16.66
N ARG A 326 20.67 47.61 17.18
CA ARG A 326 21.74 48.45 16.58
C ARG A 326 21.98 48.15 15.09
N ALA A 327 21.87 46.89 14.68
CA ALA A 327 21.96 46.46 13.30
C ALA A 327 21.04 45.27 13.01
N VAL A 328 20.25 45.34 11.95
CA VAL A 328 19.38 44.26 11.46
C VAL A 328 19.90 43.74 10.13
N GLY A 329 20.11 42.42 10.04
CA GLY A 329 20.59 41.79 8.80
C GLY A 329 19.47 41.63 7.77
N LEU A 330 19.60 42.31 6.63
CA LEU A 330 18.77 42.14 5.45
C LEU A 330 19.26 40.92 4.64
N ARG A 331 18.35 39.98 4.36
CA ARG A 331 18.65 38.69 3.71
C ARG A 331 17.87 38.53 2.41
N ARG A 332 18.38 37.75 1.44
CA ARG A 332 17.64 37.44 0.19
C ARG A 332 16.43 36.55 0.40
N ARG A 333 16.46 35.69 1.43
CA ARG A 333 15.39 34.77 1.81
C ARG A 333 15.36 34.59 3.33
N PRO A 334 14.21 34.20 3.91
CA PRO A 334 14.12 33.80 5.32
C PRO A 334 15.20 32.78 5.71
N GLY A 335 15.94 33.06 6.79
CA GLY A 335 17.02 32.20 7.30
C GLY A 335 18.28 32.10 6.41
N GLY A 336 18.37 32.85 5.31
CA GLY A 336 19.55 32.87 4.43
C GLY A 336 20.69 33.74 4.97
N GLU A 337 21.78 33.94 4.24
CA GLU A 337 22.89 34.80 4.68
C GLU A 337 22.52 36.30 4.69
N VAL A 338 23.17 37.06 5.58
CA VAL A 338 23.02 38.51 5.65
C VAL A 338 23.77 39.16 4.50
N GLN A 339 23.07 39.97 3.72
CA GLN A 339 23.65 40.70 2.59
C GLN A 339 24.03 42.12 2.95
N VAL A 340 23.16 42.78 3.72
CA VAL A 340 23.31 44.18 4.13
C VAL A 340 22.91 44.29 5.59
N ARG A 341 23.62 45.11 6.37
CA ARG A 341 23.23 45.45 7.74
C ARG A 341 22.52 46.80 7.73
N LEU A 342 21.30 46.83 8.25
CA LEU A 342 20.48 48.03 8.39
C LEU A 342 20.67 48.60 9.78
N ASN A 343 20.99 49.89 9.87
CA ASN A 343 21.22 50.56 11.16
C ASN A 343 19.91 50.91 11.87
N ARG A 344 19.97 51.01 13.20
CA ARG A 344 18.89 51.53 14.04
C ARG A 344 18.44 52.91 13.56
N GLY A 345 17.13 53.15 13.50
CA GLY A 345 16.54 54.41 13.05
C GLY A 345 16.34 54.53 11.53
N LEU A 346 16.79 53.55 10.74
CA LEU A 346 16.46 53.51 9.31
C LEU A 346 14.99 53.13 9.12
N ARG A 347 14.22 54.04 8.53
CA ARG A 347 12.81 53.80 8.18
C ARG A 347 12.69 52.80 7.04
N ILE A 348 12.10 51.64 7.31
CA ILE A 348 11.87 50.61 6.31
C ILE A 348 10.38 50.33 6.14
N ARG A 349 9.97 50.04 4.91
CA ARG A 349 8.59 49.69 4.60
C ARG A 349 8.42 48.19 4.57
N VAL A 350 7.53 47.65 5.40
CA VAL A 350 7.20 46.23 5.40
C VAL A 350 6.18 45.97 4.29
N ILE A 351 6.51 45.05 3.38
CA ILE A 351 5.66 44.65 2.25
C ILE A 351 4.78 43.45 2.61
N LYS A 352 5.36 42.45 3.27
CA LYS A 352 4.65 41.23 3.67
C LYS A 352 5.35 40.55 4.84
N VAL A 353 4.60 39.82 5.65
CA VAL A 353 5.12 39.04 6.77
C VAL A 353 4.76 37.56 6.58
N HIS A 354 5.73 36.67 6.77
CA HIS A 354 5.57 35.22 6.61
C HIS A 354 6.53 34.47 7.54
N ASP A 355 6.02 33.53 8.34
CA ASP A 355 6.79 32.64 9.23
C ASP A 355 7.85 33.34 10.12
N GLY A 356 7.51 34.47 10.73
CA GLY A 356 8.42 35.23 11.61
C GLY A 356 9.39 36.15 10.86
N TRP A 357 9.25 36.29 9.53
CA TRP A 357 10.06 37.16 8.69
C TRP A 357 9.22 38.25 8.02
N ALA A 358 9.75 39.46 7.94
CA ALA A 358 9.19 40.58 7.21
C ALA A 358 10.01 40.83 5.95
N SER A 359 9.34 40.86 4.79
CA SER A 359 9.92 41.41 3.56
C SER A 359 9.83 42.93 3.63
N VAL A 360 10.97 43.59 3.45
CA VAL A 360 11.11 45.04 3.63
C VAL A 360 11.77 45.69 2.42
N VAL A 361 11.48 46.97 2.23
CA VAL A 361 12.18 47.85 1.30
C VAL A 361 12.73 49.06 2.05
N THR A 362 14.00 49.37 1.82
CA THR A 362 14.68 50.54 2.38
C THR A 362 14.41 51.78 1.53
N PRO A 363 14.67 53.01 2.04
CA PRO A 363 14.54 54.24 1.26
C PRO A 363 15.48 54.28 0.04
N ALA A 364 16.61 53.56 0.11
CA ALA A 364 17.56 53.39 -0.98
C ALA A 364 17.14 52.33 -2.02
N GLY A 365 15.90 51.82 -1.94
CA GLY A 365 15.36 50.85 -2.90
C GLY A 365 15.83 49.40 -2.71
N GLN A 366 16.61 49.11 -1.67
CA GLN A 366 17.04 47.74 -1.38
C GLN A 366 15.88 46.94 -0.82
N SER A 367 15.71 45.70 -1.29
CA SER A 367 14.67 44.79 -0.82
C SER A 367 15.27 43.52 -0.22
N GLY A 368 14.59 42.96 0.78
CA GLY A 368 15.02 41.71 1.39
C GLY A 368 14.14 41.32 2.56
N TRP A 369 14.65 40.40 3.38
CA TRP A 369 13.96 39.82 4.53
C TRP A 369 14.70 40.10 5.82
N VAL A 370 13.94 40.46 6.86
CA VAL A 370 14.43 40.68 8.23
C VAL A 370 13.53 39.93 9.20
N GLU A 371 14.01 39.59 10.39
CA GLU A 371 13.17 38.95 11.40
C GLU A 371 12.15 39.95 11.94
N VAL A 372 10.92 39.51 12.20
CA VAL A 372 9.86 40.40 12.71
C VAL A 372 10.18 40.89 14.12
N GLY A 373 10.81 40.03 14.95
CA GLY A 373 11.14 40.35 16.34
C GLY A 373 12.16 41.48 16.52
N VAL A 374 12.82 41.91 15.44
CA VAL A 374 13.78 43.02 15.46
C VAL A 374 13.21 44.33 14.90
N LEU A 375 11.91 44.38 14.60
CA LEU A 375 11.22 45.56 14.07
C LEU A 375 10.26 46.18 15.09
N GLY A 376 10.33 47.50 15.21
CA GLY A 376 9.47 48.30 16.07
C GLY A 376 8.49 49.10 15.24
N ARG A 377 7.22 49.11 15.63
CA ARG A 377 6.27 50.11 15.14
C ARG A 377 6.63 51.46 15.77
N ARG A 378 6.64 52.51 14.96
CA ARG A 378 6.42 53.86 15.47
C ARG A 378 4.94 54.17 15.47
#